data_AF-A0A3B9AMX7-F1
#
_entry.id   AF-A0A3B9AMX7-F1
#
_cell.length_a   1.000
_cell.length_b   1.000
_cell.length_c   1.000
_cell.angle_alpha   90.00
_cell.angle_beta   90.00
_cell.angle_gamma   90.00
#
_symmetry.space_group_name_H-M   'P 1'
#
loop_
_entity.id
_entity.type
_entity.pdbx_description
1 polymer ?
#
loop_
_entity_poly.entity_id
_entity_poly.type
_entity_poly.pdbx_seq_one_letter_code
_entity_poly.pdbx_strand_id
1 'polypeptide(L)'
;MQDTTWAVDTVAVTADSFRLAPRVVSVQPRKIERMVFVPTPAYAAMFQEKINPVAEAAQKAGWKVYCITTFGDSEVAADFARKVGAKYDFYRADDKLLKTIIRANPGLVIWKDGKVLDMYHHRHLPTPDALMGKWK
;
A
#
# COMPACT_ATOMS: atom_id res chain seq x y z
N MET A 1 -8.94 -0.63 19.20
CA MET A 1 -9.53 -0.54 20.55
C MET A 1 -8.64 0.39 21.37
N GLN A 2 -9.21 1.44 21.95
CA GLN A 2 -8.51 2.41 22.79
C GLN A 2 -9.02 2.22 24.21
N ASP A 3 -8.15 1.78 25.12
CA ASP A 3 -8.47 1.79 26.55
C ASP A 3 -8.29 3.21 27.08
N THR A 4 -9.40 3.79 27.54
CA THR A 4 -9.41 5.06 28.26
C THR A 4 -9.33 4.73 29.74
N THR A 5 -8.19 4.98 30.37
CA THR A 5 -8.05 4.78 31.82
C THR A 5 -8.57 6.01 32.55
N TRP A 6 -9.67 5.85 33.29
CA TRP A 6 -10.25 6.92 34.09
C TRP A 6 -9.74 6.81 35.53
N ALA A 7 -9.09 7.86 36.03
CA ALA A 7 -8.81 8.03 37.45
C ALA A 7 -9.77 9.08 38.00
N VAL A 8 -10.55 8.72 39.02
CA VAL A 8 -11.44 9.61 39.77
C VAL A 8 -10.86 9.83 41.15
N ASP A 9 -10.49 11.06 41.47
CA ASP A 9 -9.96 11.44 42.77
C ASP A 9 -11.06 12.11 43.61
N THR A 10 -11.23 11.71 44.87
CA THR A 10 -12.33 12.17 45.73
C THR A 10 -11.87 13.32 46.61
N VAL A 11 -12.47 14.52 46.51
CA VAL A 11 -12.43 15.50 47.62
C VAL A 11 -13.72 16.35 47.72
N ALA A 12 -14.30 16.30 48.93
CA ALA A 12 -15.22 17.19 49.65
C ALA A 12 -16.57 17.64 49.03
N VAL A 13 -17.65 17.21 49.70
CA VAL A 13 -19.05 17.58 49.47
C VAL A 13 -19.42 18.84 50.26
N THR A 14 -20.07 19.82 49.63
CA THR A 14 -20.93 20.83 50.30
C THR A 14 -22.13 21.14 49.40
N ALA A 15 -23.25 21.51 50.00
CA ALA A 15 -24.58 20.99 49.67
C ALA A 15 -25.25 21.36 48.33
N ASP A 16 -24.80 22.29 47.49
CA ASP A 16 -25.72 22.82 46.44
C ASP A 16 -25.16 23.15 45.04
N SER A 17 -24.01 22.63 44.62
CA SER A 17 -23.73 22.55 43.17
C SER A 17 -22.52 21.69 42.84
N PHE A 18 -22.72 20.66 42.01
CA PHE A 18 -21.62 19.97 41.33
C PHE A 18 -21.36 20.68 39.99
N ARG A 19 -20.22 21.36 39.88
CA ARG A 19 -19.68 21.82 38.60
C ARG A 19 -18.63 20.82 38.12
N LEU A 20 -19.03 19.92 37.24
CA LEU A 20 -18.12 19.10 36.45
C LEU A 20 -17.47 19.98 35.39
N ALA A 21 -16.22 20.38 35.63
CA ALA A 21 -15.36 20.95 34.59
C ALA A 21 -14.45 19.83 34.06
N PRO A 22 -14.80 19.15 32.95
CA PRO A 22 -13.91 18.17 32.34
C PRO A 22 -12.68 18.91 31.80
N ARG A 23 -11.58 18.84 32.54
CA ARG A 23 -10.29 19.35 32.08
C ARG A 23 -9.54 18.18 31.44
N VAL A 24 -9.22 18.31 30.16
CA VAL A 24 -8.43 17.31 29.43
C VAL A 24 -7.03 17.26 30.05
N VAL A 25 -6.74 16.20 30.81
CA VAL A 25 -5.52 16.09 31.65
C VAL A 25 -4.26 15.81 30.83
N SER A 26 -4.34 15.12 29.70
CA SER A 26 -3.28 15.14 28.70
C SER A 26 -3.77 14.54 27.39
N VAL A 27 -3.56 15.25 26.28
CA VAL A 27 -3.54 14.65 24.95
C VAL A 27 -2.09 14.24 24.74
N GLN A 28 -1.79 12.95 24.78
CA GLN A 28 -0.47 12.46 24.37
C GLN A 28 -0.50 12.38 22.83
N PRO A 29 0.15 13.30 22.11
CA PRO A 29 0.24 13.18 20.67
C PRO A 29 1.08 11.94 20.39
N ARG A 30 0.45 10.86 19.94
CA ARG A 30 1.17 9.71 19.41
C ARG A 30 1.98 10.24 18.23
N LYS A 31 3.28 10.42 18.43
CA LYS A 31 4.24 10.73 17.37
C LYS A 31 4.28 9.49 16.49
N ILE A 32 3.37 9.42 15.52
CA ILE A 32 3.46 8.42 14.46
C ILE A 32 4.56 8.97 13.56
N GLU A 33 5.79 8.54 13.81
CA GLU A 33 6.91 8.75 12.90
C GLU A 33 6.60 7.95 11.62
N ARG A 34 5.83 8.57 10.72
CA ARG A 34 5.57 8.01 9.41
C ARG A 34 6.86 8.16 8.62
N MET A 35 7.58 7.06 8.42
CA MET A 35 8.71 7.02 7.49
C MET A 35 8.18 7.28 6.08
N VAL A 36 8.28 8.52 5.63
CA VAL A 36 7.86 8.91 4.29
C VAL A 36 8.93 8.43 3.32
N PHE A 37 8.71 7.26 2.72
CA PHE A 37 9.54 6.80 1.62
C PHE A 37 9.29 7.69 0.40
N VAL A 38 10.31 8.44 0.00
CA VAL A 38 10.32 9.16 -1.27
C VAL A 38 11.04 8.27 -2.27
N PRO A 39 10.32 7.56 -3.16
CA PRO A 39 10.98 6.87 -4.25
C PRO A 39 11.77 7.90 -5.06
N THR A 40 12.92 7.51 -5.61
CA THR A 40 13.62 8.35 -6.59
C THR A 40 12.64 8.77 -7.69
N PRO A 41 12.64 10.04 -8.14
CA PRO A 41 11.68 10.54 -9.11
C PRO A 41 11.56 9.67 -10.37
N ALA A 42 12.68 9.15 -10.86
CA ALA A 42 12.74 8.25 -12.01
C ALA A 42 11.95 6.93 -11.80
N TYR A 43 11.94 6.42 -10.56
CA TYR A 43 11.22 5.18 -10.23
C TYR A 43 9.71 5.40 -10.18
N ALA A 44 9.27 6.53 -9.61
CA ALA A 44 7.85 6.89 -9.61
C ALA A 44 7.31 7.13 -11.02
N ALA A 45 8.08 7.83 -11.87
CA ALA A 45 7.71 8.09 -13.27
C ALA A 45 7.51 6.78 -14.06
N MET A 46 8.39 5.79 -13.87
CA MET A 46 8.25 4.48 -14.50
C MET A 46 6.89 3.81 -14.20
N PHE A 47 6.42 3.89 -12.95
CA PHE A 47 5.12 3.35 -12.57
C PHE A 47 3.98 4.13 -13.24
N GLN A 48 4.03 5.46 -13.19
CA GLN A 48 3.01 6.33 -13.76
C GLN A 48 2.89 6.19 -15.29
N GLU A 49 4.02 6.12 -15.99
CA GLU A 49 4.06 6.15 -17.45
C GLU A 49 3.92 4.76 -18.10
N LYS A 50 4.39 3.70 -17.43
CA LYS A 50 4.44 2.36 -18.03
C LYS A 50 3.54 1.35 -17.35
N ILE A 51 3.67 1.20 -16.03
CA ILE A 51 2.99 0.11 -15.30
C ILE A 51 1.49 0.42 -15.12
N ASN A 52 1.16 1.64 -14.69
CA ASN A 52 -0.22 2.04 -14.45
C ASN A 52 -1.10 1.95 -15.71
N PRO A 53 -0.68 2.40 -16.91
CA PRO A 53 -1.50 2.23 -18.11
C PRO A 53 -1.77 0.77 -18.47
N VAL A 54 -0.78 -0.11 -18.31
CA VAL A 54 -0.95 -1.55 -18.54
C VAL A 54 -1.92 -2.15 -17.51
N ALA A 55 -1.77 -1.78 -16.24
CA ALA A 55 -2.66 -2.21 -15.17
C ALA A 55 -4.10 -1.74 -15.41
N GLU A 56 -4.31 -0.48 -15.79
CA GLU A 56 -5.63 0.07 -16.08
C GLU A 56 -6.28 -0.62 -17.29
N ALA A 57 -5.52 -0.91 -18.35
CA ALA A 57 -6.03 -1.65 -19.51
C ALA A 57 -6.45 -3.07 -19.12
N ALA A 58 -5.63 -3.77 -18.33
CA ALA A 58 -5.94 -5.11 -17.83
C ALA A 58 -7.18 -5.10 -16.92
N GLN A 59 -7.30 -4.12 -16.01
CA GLN A 59 -8.48 -3.95 -15.16
C GLN A 59 -9.75 -3.67 -15.98
N LYS A 60 -9.66 -2.82 -17.01
CA LYS A 60 -10.78 -2.56 -17.95
C LYS A 60 -11.20 -3.81 -18.72
N ALA A 61 -10.27 -4.71 -19.01
CA ALA A 61 -10.55 -6.00 -19.61
C ALA A 61 -11.10 -7.06 -18.62
N GLY A 62 -11.30 -6.69 -17.34
CA GLY A 62 -11.82 -7.57 -16.31
C GLY A 62 -10.77 -8.43 -15.61
N TRP A 63 -9.48 -8.18 -15.83
CA TRP A 63 -8.41 -8.92 -15.17
C TRP A 63 -8.16 -8.36 -13.77
N LYS A 64 -7.82 -9.27 -12.85
CA LYS A 64 -7.39 -8.91 -11.50
C LYS A 64 -5.92 -8.54 -11.54
N VAL A 65 -5.61 -7.32 -11.10
CA VAL A 65 -4.24 -6.80 -11.06
C VAL A 65 -3.84 -6.55 -9.61
N TYR A 66 -2.65 -7.05 -9.25
CA TYR A 66 -2.08 -6.93 -7.92
C TYR A 66 -0.60 -6.58 -8.01
N CYS A 67 -0.12 -5.78 -7.08
CA CYS A 67 1.30 -5.58 -6.88
C CYS A 67 1.74 -6.32 -5.63
N ILE A 68 2.89 -6.99 -5.67
CA ILE A 68 3.42 -7.70 -4.52
C ILE A 68 4.80 -7.13 -4.21
N THR A 69 4.98 -6.69 -2.97
CA THR A 69 6.24 -6.17 -2.45
C THR A 69 6.85 -7.16 -1.46
N THR A 70 8.12 -6.98 -1.13
CA THR A 70 8.74 -7.73 -0.04
C THR A 70 8.13 -7.31 1.31
N PHE A 71 8.34 -8.11 2.34
CA PHE A 71 7.99 -7.72 3.71
C PHE A 71 8.68 -6.43 4.16
N GLY A 72 9.94 -6.22 3.78
CA GLY A 72 10.69 -5.00 4.12
C GLY A 72 10.11 -3.74 3.49
N ASP A 73 9.58 -3.85 2.27
CA ASP A 73 9.01 -2.72 1.54
C ASP A 73 7.52 -2.51 1.84
N SER A 74 6.90 -3.40 2.62
CA SER A 74 5.45 -3.39 2.85
C SER A 74 4.98 -2.17 3.65
N GLU A 75 5.81 -1.63 4.54
CA GLU A 75 5.49 -0.43 5.32
C GLU A 75 5.35 0.82 4.43
N VAL A 76 6.09 0.86 3.32
CA VAL A 76 6.15 2.00 2.41
C VAL A 76 5.26 1.83 1.18
N ALA A 77 4.79 0.61 0.92
CA ALA A 77 3.99 0.25 -0.25
C ALA A 77 2.70 1.08 -0.38
N ALA A 78 1.98 1.29 0.72
CA ALA A 78 0.73 2.05 0.71
C ALA A 78 0.95 3.52 0.36
N ASP A 79 1.99 4.13 0.93
CA ASP A 79 2.36 5.51 0.65
C ASP A 79 2.87 5.67 -0.80
N PHE A 80 3.62 4.68 -1.29
CA PHE A 80 4.07 4.63 -2.68
C PHE A 80 2.89 4.53 -3.65
N ALA A 81 1.95 3.60 -3.42
CA ALA A 81 0.77 3.40 -4.24
C ALA A 81 -0.04 4.70 -4.41
N ARG A 82 -0.24 5.44 -3.31
CA ARG A 82 -0.91 6.76 -3.35
C ARG A 82 -0.12 7.78 -4.17
N LYS A 83 1.21 7.83 -4.04
CA LYS A 83 2.06 8.78 -4.77
C LYS A 83 2.06 8.52 -6.27
N VAL A 84 2.10 7.24 -6.68
CA VAL A 84 2.08 6.89 -8.11
C VAL A 84 0.68 6.85 -8.69
N GLY A 85 -0.37 6.98 -7.87
CA GLY A 85 -1.77 6.89 -8.35
C GLY A 85 -2.16 5.47 -8.78
N ALA A 86 -1.55 4.44 -8.18
CA ALA A 86 -1.87 3.06 -8.49
C ALA A 86 -3.26 2.69 -7.97
N LYS A 87 -4.11 2.14 -8.86
CA LYS A 87 -5.51 1.73 -8.57
C LYS A 87 -5.66 0.23 -8.28
N TYR A 88 -4.56 -0.45 -8.01
CA TYR A 88 -4.51 -1.86 -7.70
C TYR A 88 -3.94 -2.08 -6.31
N ASP A 89 -4.32 -3.19 -5.69
CA ASP A 89 -3.92 -3.50 -4.32
C ASP A 89 -2.45 -3.92 -4.26
N PHE A 90 -1.78 -3.48 -3.20
CA PHE A 90 -0.43 -3.89 -2.85
C PHE A 90 -0.50 -4.95 -1.75
N TYR A 91 0.08 -6.11 -2.02
CA TYR A 91 0.27 -7.18 -1.07
C TYR A 91 1.75 -7.37 -0.76
N ARG A 92 2.02 -8.18 0.26
CA ARG A 92 3.38 -8.50 0.68
C ARG A 92 3.61 -10.00 0.63
N ALA A 93 4.82 -10.39 0.25
CA ALA A 93 5.26 -11.78 0.25
C ALA A 93 6.73 -11.90 0.66
N ASP A 94 7.18 -13.14 0.87
CA ASP A 94 8.57 -13.45 1.19
C ASP A 94 9.50 -13.11 0.02
N ASP A 95 10.64 -12.51 0.31
CA ASP A 95 11.63 -12.09 -0.69
C ASP A 95 12.19 -13.28 -1.49
N LYS A 96 12.44 -14.43 -0.84
CA LYS A 96 12.94 -15.62 -1.53
C LYS A 96 11.88 -16.14 -2.49
N LEU A 97 10.62 -16.18 -2.06
CA LEU A 97 9.49 -16.58 -2.90
C LEU A 97 9.32 -15.67 -4.13
N LEU A 98 9.41 -14.35 -3.95
CA LEU A 98 9.29 -13.44 -5.09
C LEU A 98 10.42 -13.64 -6.10
N LYS A 99 11.65 -13.84 -5.62
CA LYS A 99 12.83 -14.10 -6.45
C LYS A 99 12.79 -15.44 -7.19
N THR A 100 12.02 -16.43 -6.70
CA THR A 100 11.80 -17.69 -7.44
C THR A 100 10.77 -17.54 -8.54
N ILE A 101 9.76 -16.68 -8.36
CA ILE A 101 8.76 -16.39 -9.40
C ILE A 101 9.37 -15.54 -10.50
N ILE A 102 9.96 -14.39 -10.17
CA ILE A 102 10.53 -13.47 -11.14
C ILE A 102 11.81 -12.80 -10.59
N ARG A 103 12.88 -12.83 -11.38
CA ARG A 103 14.18 -12.25 -11.02
C ARG A 103 14.27 -10.74 -11.33
N ALA A 104 13.21 -10.16 -11.87
CA ALA A 104 13.11 -8.74 -12.21
C ALA A 104 12.51 -7.96 -11.03
N ASN A 105 13.17 -6.88 -10.62
CA ASN A 105 12.63 -5.94 -9.65
C ASN A 105 12.72 -4.51 -10.22
N PRO A 106 11.60 -3.88 -10.63
CA PRO A 106 10.25 -4.44 -10.74
C PRO A 106 10.07 -5.33 -11.99
N GLY A 107 9.10 -6.23 -11.92
CA GLY A 107 8.71 -7.14 -13.00
C GLY A 107 7.21 -7.39 -13.06
N LEU A 108 6.71 -7.71 -14.25
CA LEU A 108 5.31 -8.03 -14.52
C LEU A 108 5.17 -9.53 -14.81
N VAL A 109 4.18 -10.17 -14.20
CA VAL A 109 3.87 -11.59 -14.40
C VAL A 109 2.42 -11.72 -14.87
N ILE A 110 2.19 -12.48 -15.93
CA ILE A 110 0.85 -12.81 -16.41
C ILE A 110 0.51 -14.21 -15.91
N TRP A 111 -0.59 -14.31 -15.15
CA TRP A 111 -1.01 -15.54 -14.51
C TRP A 111 -2.43 -15.90 -14.95
N LYS A 112 -2.63 -17.14 -15.40
CA LYS A 112 -3.95 -17.70 -15.71
C LYS A 112 -4.04 -19.16 -15.23
N ASP A 113 -5.11 -19.51 -14.52
CA ASP A 113 -5.44 -20.89 -14.10
C ASP A 113 -4.26 -21.65 -13.45
N GLY A 114 -3.57 -21.01 -12.50
CA GLY A 114 -2.44 -21.65 -11.80
C GLY A 114 -1.13 -21.69 -12.60
N LYS A 115 -1.10 -21.13 -13.83
CA LYS A 115 0.08 -21.11 -14.69
C LYS A 115 0.57 -19.70 -14.95
N VAL A 116 1.89 -19.53 -14.93
CA VAL A 116 2.56 -18.32 -15.42
C VAL A 116 2.64 -18.42 -16.94
N LEU A 117 1.96 -17.51 -17.63
CA LEU A 117 1.93 -17.43 -19.09
C LEU A 117 3.11 -16.65 -19.65
N ASP A 118 3.53 -15.60 -18.94
CA ASP A 118 4.58 -14.69 -19.39
C ASP A 118 5.16 -13.88 -18.23
N MET A 119 6.40 -13.42 -18.41
CA MET A 119 7.10 -12.56 -17.46
C MET A 119 7.89 -11.48 -18.19
N TYR A 120 7.81 -10.25 -17.70
CA TYR A 120 8.49 -9.10 -18.29
C TYR A 120 9.30 -8.35 -17.25
N HIS A 121 10.54 -7.99 -17.62
CA HIS A 121 11.33 -7.02 -16.87
C HIS A 121 10.82 -5.61 -17.18
N HIS A 122 10.89 -4.67 -16.22
CA HIS A 122 10.39 -3.30 -16.40
C HIS A 122 10.95 -2.55 -17.63
N ARG A 123 12.14 -2.94 -18.11
CA ARG A 123 12.77 -2.38 -19.31
C ARG A 123 12.14 -2.85 -20.62
N HIS A 124 11.48 -4.00 -20.61
CA HIS A 124 10.89 -4.65 -21.78
C HIS A 124 9.39 -4.87 -21.57
N LEU A 125 8.72 -3.94 -20.88
CA LEU A 125 7.29 -3.99 -20.69
C LEU A 125 6.59 -3.86 -22.05
N PRO A 126 5.63 -4.75 -22.38
CA PRO A 126 4.81 -4.61 -23.56
C PRO A 126 3.90 -3.39 -23.44
N THR A 127 3.48 -2.84 -24.58
CA THR A 127 2.40 -1.87 -24.60
C THR A 127 1.08 -2.55 -24.18
N PRO A 128 0.11 -1.81 -23.61
CA PRO A 128 -1.18 -2.39 -23.23
C PRO A 128 -1.85 -3.15 -24.37
N ASP A 129 -1.85 -2.59 -25.59
CA ASP A 129 -2.48 -3.20 -26.75
C ASP A 129 -1.78 -4.51 -27.17
N ALA A 130 -0.44 -4.54 -27.13
CA ALA A 130 0.32 -5.74 -27.45
C ALA A 130 0.07 -6.85 -26.42
N LEU A 131 -0.03 -6.49 -25.13
CA LEU A 131 -0.32 -7.45 -24.07
C LEU A 131 -1.73 -8.06 -24.23
N MET A 132 -2.73 -7.20 -24.44
CA MET A 132 -4.13 -7.62 -24.61
C MET A 132 -4.35 -8.42 -25.90
N GLY A 133 -3.64 -8.08 -26.97
CA GLY A 133 -3.67 -8.83 -28.23
C GLY A 133 -3.10 -10.24 -28.10
N LYS A 134 -2.06 -10.42 -27.27
CA LYS A 134 -1.41 -11.72 -27.06
C LYS A 134 -2.21 -12.67 -26.17
N TRP A 135 -2.86 -12.13 -25.13
CA TRP A 135 -3.42 -12.94 -24.03
C TRP A 135 -4.94 -12.79 -23.84
N LYS A 136 -5.66 -12.50 -24.91
CA LYS A 136 -7.12 -12.27 -24.93
C LYS A 136 -7.95 -13.38 -24.27
#